data_AF-A0A7S3MJL0-F1
#
_entry.id   AF-A0A7S3MJL0-F1
#
_cell.length_a   1.000
_cell.length_b   1.000
_cell.length_c   1.000
_cell.angle_alpha   90.00
_cell.angle_beta   90.00
_cell.angle_gamma   90.00
#
_symmetry.space_group_name_H-M   'P 1'
#
loop_
_entity.id
_entity.type
_entity.pdbx_description
1 polymer ?
#
loop_
_entity_poly.entity_id
_entity_poly.type
_entity_poly.pdbx_seq_one_letter_code
_entity_poly.pdbx_strand_id
1 'polypeptide(L)'
;KLVIKRSVFEERCATLFPRLLPPLEEVLVRANMAKGDVDRIELIGGATRIHRVKEIVKDFFGKPTSASINADEAGALGATLYAAKLSTSFRLRDFHITDSYPYAINVKLGSDAEPSSGGNDNESMDEAGEETDARKKGKDKLLFKAGSKFPHKKLITM
;
A
#
# COMPACT_ATOMS: atom_id res chain seq x y z
N LYS A 1 8.13 -31.50 28.07
CA LYS A 1 7.34 -30.37 27.52
C LYS A 1 8.24 -29.14 27.52
N LEU A 2 8.69 -28.66 26.36
CA LEU A 2 9.48 -27.42 26.31
C LEU A 2 8.58 -26.24 26.71
N VAL A 3 9.00 -25.48 27.72
CA VAL A 3 8.29 -24.28 28.18
C VAL A 3 9.09 -23.07 27.71
N ILE A 4 8.48 -22.24 26.88
CA ILE A 4 9.06 -20.97 26.44
C ILE A 4 8.40 -19.85 27.24
N LYS A 5 9.22 -19.12 28.01
CA LYS A 5 8.77 -17.89 28.68
C LYS A 5 8.61 -16.79 27.64
N ARG A 6 7.66 -15.86 27.87
CA ARG A 6 7.45 -14.69 27.00
C ARG A 6 8.74 -13.91 26.74
N SER A 7 9.53 -13.66 27.78
CA SER A 7 10.81 -12.95 27.67
C SER A 7 11.77 -13.63 26.71
N VAL A 8 11.85 -14.96 26.73
CA VAL A 8 12.72 -15.73 25.82
C VAL A 8 12.21 -15.63 24.37
N PHE A 9 10.89 -15.67 24.16
CA PHE A 9 10.31 -15.45 22.84
C PHE A 9 10.62 -14.05 22.32
N GLU A 10 10.42 -13.03 23.15
CA GLU A 10 10.68 -11.63 22.77
C GLU A 10 12.16 -11.36 22.49
N GLU A 11 13.07 -11.95 23.28
CA GLU A 11 14.50 -11.88 23.05
C GLU A 11 14.89 -12.51 21.70
N ARG A 12 14.33 -13.68 21.37
CA ARG A 12 14.58 -14.35 20.08
C ARG A 12 14.03 -13.56 18.89
N CYS A 13 12.98 -12.76 19.10
CA CYS A 13 12.38 -11.90 18.08
C CYS A 13 12.85 -10.45 18.14
N ALA A 14 13.88 -10.13 18.95
CA ALA A 14 14.31 -8.75 19.21
C ALA A 14 14.63 -7.95 17.94
N THR A 15 15.11 -8.62 16.88
CA THR A 15 15.42 -7.98 15.59
C THR A 15 14.20 -7.63 14.76
N LEU A 16 13.04 -8.24 15.02
CA LEU A 16 11.80 -8.03 14.26
C LEU A 16 11.01 -6.84 14.79
N PHE A 17 11.03 -6.60 16.10
CA PHE A 17 10.22 -5.55 16.73
C PHE A 17 10.54 -4.12 16.24
N PRO A 18 11.81 -3.71 16.04
CA PRO A 18 12.11 -2.38 15.51
C PRO A 18 11.57 -2.16 14.09
N ARG A 19 11.36 -3.23 13.32
CA ARG A 19 10.85 -3.15 11.93
C ARG A 19 9.39 -2.72 11.84
N LEU A 20 8.68 -2.64 12.97
CA LEU A 20 7.32 -2.09 13.01
C LEU A 20 7.27 -0.57 12.89
N LEU A 21 8.33 0.15 13.29
CA LEU A 21 8.33 1.62 13.32
C LEU A 21 8.39 2.26 11.92
N PRO A 22 9.27 1.83 10.99
CA PRO A 22 9.40 2.49 9.70
C PRO A 22 8.10 2.55 8.88
N PRO A 23 7.27 1.47 8.79
CA PRO A 23 5.99 1.55 8.09
C PRO A 23 5.00 2.54 8.72
N LEU A 24 5.02 2.71 10.05
CA LEU A 24 4.16 3.66 10.75
C LEU A 24 4.59 5.12 10.51
N GLU A 25 5.89 5.37 10.38
CA GLU A 25 6.41 6.69 10.03
C GLU A 25 6.13 7.01 8.55
N GLU A 26 6.38 6.05 7.66
CA GLU A 26 6.16 6.19 6.22
C GLU A 26 4.70 6.49 5.89
N VAL A 27 3.73 5.83 6.55
CA VAL A 27 2.31 6.09 6.30
C VAL A 27 1.89 7.49 6.75
N LEU A 28 2.43 8.00 7.87
CA LEU A 28 2.15 9.36 8.34
C LEU A 28 2.71 10.41 7.39
N VAL A 29 3.93 10.20 6.89
CA VAL A 29 4.54 11.06 5.87
C VAL A 29 3.72 11.05 4.59
N ARG A 30 3.30 9.88 4.10
CA ARG A 30 2.46 9.75 2.90
C ARG A 30 1.08 10.37 3.07
N ALA A 31 0.50 10.27 4.27
CA ALA A 31 -0.77 10.88 4.59
C ALA A 31 -0.67 12.39 4.85
N ASN A 32 0.55 12.93 4.96
CA ASN A 32 0.82 14.31 5.40
C ASN A 32 0.13 14.62 6.74
N MET A 33 0.26 13.70 7.70
CA MET A 33 -0.34 13.78 9.03
C MET A 33 0.72 13.68 10.12
N ALA A 34 0.50 14.41 11.22
CA ALA A 34 1.24 14.21 12.44
C ALA A 34 0.65 13.05 13.27
N LYS A 35 1.44 12.48 14.18
CA LYS A 35 0.98 11.44 15.11
C LYS A 35 -0.25 11.86 15.92
N GLY A 36 -0.32 13.16 16.26
CA GLY A 36 -1.42 13.73 17.05
C GLY A 36 -2.77 13.68 16.34
N ASP A 37 -2.77 13.72 15.01
CA ASP A 37 -3.96 13.76 14.16
C ASP A 37 -4.70 12.42 14.09
N VAL A 38 -4.10 11.33 14.59
CA VAL A 38 -4.70 9.99 14.59
C VAL A 38 -5.57 9.80 15.83
N ASP A 39 -6.89 9.82 15.69
CA ASP A 39 -7.82 9.72 16.83
C ASP A 39 -7.87 8.34 17.49
N ARG A 40 -7.86 7.28 16.68
CA ARG A 40 -8.02 5.90 17.13
C ARG A 40 -7.07 4.96 16.40
N ILE A 41 -6.64 3.92 17.10
CA ILE A 41 -5.74 2.89 16.59
C ILE A 41 -6.47 1.56 16.69
N GLU A 42 -6.89 0.98 15.57
CA GLU A 42 -7.52 -0.34 15.53
C GLU A 42 -6.49 -1.37 15.06
N LEU A 43 -6.35 -2.47 15.80
CA LEU A 43 -5.41 -3.54 15.47
C LEU A 43 -6.16 -4.72 14.82
N ILE A 44 -5.69 -5.15 13.65
CA ILE A 44 -6.28 -6.24 12.88
C ILE A 44 -5.20 -7.30 12.58
N GLY A 45 -5.58 -8.57 12.59
CA GLY A 45 -4.72 -9.70 12.24
C GLY A 45 -4.02 -10.37 13.42
N GLY A 46 -3.70 -11.65 13.29
CA GLY A 46 -3.23 -12.52 14.38
C GLY A 46 -1.95 -12.06 15.08
N ALA A 47 -0.97 -11.53 14.34
CA ALA A 47 0.31 -11.08 14.89
C ALA A 47 0.15 -9.91 15.86
N THR A 48 -0.91 -9.10 15.72
CA THR A 48 -1.17 -7.96 16.63
C THR A 48 -1.58 -8.40 18.04
N ARG A 49 -1.86 -9.69 18.26
CA ARG A 49 -2.14 -10.25 19.60
C ARG A 49 -0.90 -10.32 20.48
N ILE A 50 0.30 -10.27 19.90
CA ILE A 50 1.56 -10.26 20.65
C ILE A 50 1.61 -8.99 21.51
N HIS A 51 1.80 -9.14 22.83
CA HIS A 51 1.82 -8.02 23.77
C HIS A 51 2.85 -6.95 23.39
N ARG A 52 4.06 -7.37 23.03
CA ARG A 52 5.13 -6.46 22.61
C ARG A 52 4.76 -5.60 21.39
N VAL A 53 4.00 -6.15 20.44
CA VAL A 53 3.52 -5.40 19.27
C VAL A 53 2.54 -4.30 19.70
N LYS A 54 1.60 -4.61 20.60
CA LYS A 54 0.64 -3.63 21.12
C LYS A 54 1.33 -2.50 21.88
N GLU A 55 2.33 -2.83 22.69
CA GLU A 55 3.15 -1.86 23.42
C GLU A 55 3.87 -0.91 22.46
N ILE A 56 4.59 -1.44 21.47
CA ILE A 56 5.32 -0.62 20.50
C ILE A 56 4.39 0.36 19.76
N VAL A 57 3.23 -0.11 19.33
CA VAL A 57 2.25 0.75 18.63
C VAL A 57 1.68 1.81 19.58
N LYS A 58 1.34 1.42 20.83
CA LYS A 58 0.86 2.35 21.86
C LYS A 58 1.90 3.43 22.16
N ASP A 59 3.16 3.04 22.32
CA ASP A 59 4.28 3.95 22.61
C ASP A 59 4.55 4.87 21.42
N PHE A 60 4.46 4.36 20.19
CA PHE A 60 4.69 5.16 18.97
C PHE A 60 3.68 6.30 18.81
N PHE A 61 2.40 6.05 19.08
CA PHE A 61 1.32 7.04 18.94
C PHE A 61 0.98 7.78 20.24
N GLY A 62 1.46 7.31 21.40
CA GLY A 62 1.10 7.84 22.72
C GLY A 62 -0.38 7.66 23.09
N LYS A 63 -1.09 6.76 22.42
CA LYS A 63 -2.54 6.53 22.56
C LYS A 63 -2.85 5.04 22.73
N PRO A 64 -3.90 4.66 23.49
CA PRO A 64 -4.27 3.26 23.66
C PRO A 64 -4.76 2.66 22.34
N THR A 65 -4.50 1.36 22.15
CA THR A 65 -5.07 0.61 21.03
C THR A 65 -6.51 0.19 21.34
N SER A 66 -7.35 0.20 20.31
CA SER A 66 -8.75 -0.17 20.36
C SER A 66 -8.94 -1.58 19.80
N ALA A 67 -10.05 -2.20 20.21
CA ALA A 67 -10.48 -3.52 19.78
C ALA A 67 -11.99 -3.51 19.51
N SER A 68 -12.47 -2.45 18.86
CA SER A 68 -13.91 -2.27 18.61
C SER A 68 -14.44 -3.19 17.51
N ILE A 69 -13.54 -3.74 16.70
CA ILE A 69 -13.82 -4.63 15.58
C ILE A 69 -13.15 -5.98 15.84
N ASN A 70 -13.80 -7.08 15.39
CA ASN A 70 -13.19 -8.40 15.41
C ASN A 70 -11.96 -8.45 14.48
N ALA A 71 -10.78 -8.64 15.06
CA ALA A 71 -9.49 -8.62 14.35
C ALA A 71 -9.30 -9.75 13.32
N ASP A 72 -10.06 -10.84 13.39
CA ASP A 72 -9.94 -11.95 12.44
C ASP A 72 -10.95 -11.86 11.29
N GLU A 73 -12.11 -11.25 11.55
CA GLU A 73 -13.25 -11.23 10.62
C GLU A 73 -13.40 -9.89 9.89
N ALA A 74 -12.78 -8.81 10.38
CA ALA A 74 -12.91 -7.46 9.84
C ALA A 74 -12.70 -7.39 8.32
N GLY A 75 -11.66 -8.08 7.82
CA GLY A 75 -11.34 -8.11 6.39
C GLY A 75 -12.41 -8.82 5.56
N ALA A 76 -12.90 -9.97 6.03
CA ALA A 76 -13.93 -10.74 5.34
C ALA A 76 -15.27 -10.00 5.33
N LEU A 77 -15.69 -9.48 6.48
CA LEU A 77 -16.94 -8.72 6.60
C LEU A 77 -16.92 -7.44 5.76
N GLY A 78 -15.80 -6.73 5.73
CA GLY A 78 -15.61 -5.56 4.87
C GLY A 78 -15.71 -5.90 3.38
N ALA A 79 -15.08 -7.01 2.96
CA ALA A 79 -15.15 -7.49 1.59
C ALA A 79 -16.58 -7.91 1.20
N THR A 80 -17.29 -8.63 2.08
CA THR A 80 -18.70 -9.01 1.86
C THR A 80 -19.60 -7.77 1.76
N LEU A 81 -19.41 -6.77 2.61
CA LEU A 81 -20.16 -5.52 2.55
C LEU A 81 -19.94 -4.79 1.22
N TYR A 82 -18.70 -4.74 0.73
CA TYR A 82 -18.39 -4.14 -0.57
C TYR A 82 -18.97 -4.94 -1.73
N ALA A 83 -18.91 -6.29 -1.68
CA ALA A 83 -19.55 -7.15 -2.67
C ALA A 83 -21.07 -6.96 -2.72
N ALA A 84 -21.71 -6.81 -1.56
CA ALA A 84 -23.12 -6.50 -1.46
C ALA A 84 -23.46 -5.11 -2.02
N LYS A 85 -22.56 -4.12 -1.90
CA LYS A 85 -22.72 -2.81 -2.57
C LYS A 85 -22.73 -2.92 -4.10
N LEU A 86 -21.93 -3.83 -4.65
CA LEU A 86 -21.86 -4.07 -6.10
C LEU A 86 -23.04 -4.90 -6.62
N SER A 87 -23.76 -5.60 -5.74
CA SER A 87 -24.92 -6.41 -6.11
C SER A 87 -26.11 -5.55 -6.50
N THR A 88 -26.82 -5.96 -7.55
CA THR A 88 -28.10 -5.35 -7.95
C THR A 88 -29.28 -5.87 -7.13
N SER A 89 -29.09 -6.95 -6.36
CA SER A 89 -30.16 -7.64 -5.63
C SER A 89 -30.44 -7.05 -4.24
N PHE A 90 -29.50 -6.35 -3.64
CA PHE A 90 -29.59 -5.81 -2.28
C PHE A 90 -29.33 -4.30 -2.28
N ARG A 91 -30.08 -3.56 -1.46
CA ARG A 91 -29.86 -2.11 -1.28
C ARG A 91 -29.26 -1.83 0.09
N LEU A 92 -28.01 -1.39 0.12
CA LEU A 92 -27.31 -0.96 1.32
C LEU A 92 -27.46 0.54 1.55
N ARG A 93 -27.09 1.00 2.75
CA ARG A 93 -26.82 2.42 2.99
C ARG A 93 -25.64 2.84 2.12
N ASP A 94 -25.74 4.01 1.50
CA ASP A 94 -24.67 4.49 0.61
C ASP A 94 -23.41 4.84 1.40
N PHE A 95 -22.25 4.43 0.89
CA PHE A 95 -20.92 4.72 1.43
C PHE A 95 -19.90 4.70 0.30
N HIS A 96 -18.88 5.56 0.37
CA HIS A 96 -17.84 5.65 -0.65
C HIS A 96 -16.48 5.23 -0.08
N ILE A 97 -15.74 4.43 -0.84
CA ILE A 97 -14.36 4.05 -0.51
C ILE A 97 -13.46 4.76 -1.51
N THR A 98 -12.42 5.39 -0.99
CA THR A 98 -11.36 5.99 -1.79
C THR A 98 -10.02 5.51 -1.24
N ASP A 99 -9.20 4.95 -2.10
CA ASP A 99 -7.86 4.46 -1.82
C ASP A 99 -6.81 5.30 -2.55
N SER A 100 -5.54 4.93 -2.47
CA SER A 100 -4.42 5.64 -3.09
C SER A 100 -3.62 4.74 -4.03
N TYR A 101 -3.16 5.30 -5.15
CA TYR A 101 -2.19 4.65 -6.03
C TYR A 101 -0.79 4.79 -5.43
N PRO A 102 -0.12 3.70 -5.01
CA PRO A 102 1.23 3.81 -4.44
C PRO A 102 2.28 4.23 -5.47
N TYR A 103 2.04 3.98 -6.75
CA TYR A 103 3.00 4.23 -7.84
C TYR A 103 2.38 5.06 -8.97
N ALA A 104 3.23 5.74 -9.72
CA ALA A 104 2.85 6.40 -10.94
C ALA A 104 2.59 5.38 -12.05
N ILE A 105 1.54 5.61 -12.84
CA ILE A 105 1.14 4.74 -13.95
C ILE A 105 1.25 5.55 -15.23
N ASN A 106 2.14 5.14 -16.13
CA ASN A 106 2.31 5.68 -17.47
C ASN A 106 1.61 4.79 -18.50
N VAL A 107 1.09 5.40 -19.56
CA VAL A 107 0.58 4.69 -20.72
C VAL A 107 1.35 5.13 -21.96
N LYS A 108 1.83 4.13 -22.71
CA LYS A 108 2.37 4.29 -24.05
C LYS A 108 1.39 3.67 -25.02
N LEU A 109 0.94 4.45 -25.99
CA LEU A 109 0.15 3.93 -27.08
C LEU A 109 1.04 3.71 -28.29
N GLY A 110 1.16 2.46 -28.73
CA GLY A 110 1.72 2.14 -30.03
C GLY A 110 0.68 2.36 -31.13
N SER A 111 1.10 2.90 -32.26
CA SER A 111 0.41 2.62 -33.53
C SER A 111 0.78 1.20 -33.94
N ASP A 112 -0.18 0.37 -34.31
CA ASP A 112 0.05 -1.01 -34.75
C ASP A 112 1.11 -1.08 -35.86
N ALA A 113 2.32 -1.54 -35.49
CA ALA A 113 3.34 -2.22 -36.29
C ALA A 113 4.68 -2.13 -35.54
N GLU A 114 4.99 -3.11 -34.69
CA GLU A 114 6.28 -3.80 -34.62
C GLU A 114 6.17 -4.87 -33.53
N PRO A 115 6.41 -6.16 -33.82
CA PRO A 115 6.43 -7.20 -32.80
C PRO A 115 7.65 -6.98 -31.89
N SER A 116 7.42 -6.82 -30.59
CA SER A 116 8.50 -6.72 -29.62
C SER A 116 9.26 -8.05 -29.56
N SER A 117 10.44 -8.10 -30.16
CA SER A 117 11.43 -9.15 -29.92
C SER A 117 11.80 -9.15 -28.45
N GLY A 118 11.85 -10.35 -27.86
CA GLY A 118 12.10 -10.63 -26.46
C GLY A 118 13.31 -9.90 -25.86
N GLY A 119 13.21 -9.70 -24.55
CA GLY A 119 14.20 -9.00 -23.73
C GLY A 119 15.60 -9.58 -23.85
N ASN A 120 16.58 -8.69 -23.83
CA ASN A 120 17.95 -9.05 -23.56
C ASN A 120 18.43 -8.12 -22.44
N ASP A 121 18.51 -8.68 -21.24
CA ASP A 121 19.08 -8.05 -20.07
C ASP A 121 20.59 -8.03 -20.27
N ASN A 122 21.20 -6.85 -20.34
CA ASN A 122 22.63 -6.75 -20.07
C ASN A 122 22.98 -5.37 -19.49
N GLU A 123 23.46 -5.39 -18.26
CA GLU A 123 24.12 -4.28 -17.58
C GLU A 123 25.48 -4.01 -18.24
N SER A 124 25.77 -2.75 -18.56
CA SER A 124 27.13 -2.19 -18.45
C SER A 124 27.08 -0.65 -18.58
N MET A 125 27.95 -0.04 -17.78
CA MET A 125 28.14 1.39 -17.53
C MET A 125 28.83 2.15 -18.67
N ASP A 126 28.53 3.46 -18.70
CA ASP A 126 29.30 4.64 -19.15
C ASP A 126 30.02 4.64 -20.51
N GLU A 127 29.59 5.55 -21.40
CA GLU A 127 30.37 6.75 -21.77
C GLU A 127 29.62 7.66 -22.77
N ALA A 128 29.96 8.95 -22.73
CA ALA A 128 29.31 10.04 -23.44
C ALA A 128 29.51 9.99 -24.97
N GLY A 129 28.43 10.23 -25.71
CA GLY A 129 28.44 10.48 -27.15
C GLY A 129 27.14 11.14 -27.58
N GLU A 130 27.24 12.40 -27.99
CA GLU A 130 26.14 13.19 -28.52
C GLU A 130 25.94 12.84 -29.99
N GLU A 131 24.84 12.18 -30.35
CA GLU A 131 24.36 12.18 -31.74
C GLU A 131 22.83 12.01 -31.81
N THR A 132 22.28 12.81 -32.72
CA THR A 132 20.86 13.06 -32.95
C THR A 132 20.13 11.84 -33.50
N ASP A 133 19.01 11.43 -32.88
CA ASP A 133 18.07 10.53 -33.53
C ASP A 133 16.61 10.92 -33.22
N ALA A 134 15.96 11.51 -34.23
CA ALA A 134 14.55 11.86 -34.21
C ALA A 134 13.68 10.60 -34.32
N ARG A 135 13.68 9.75 -33.29
CA ARG A 135 12.67 8.70 -33.14
C ARG A 135 11.33 9.33 -32.85
N LYS A 136 10.33 9.05 -33.69
CA LYS A 136 8.91 9.33 -33.44
C LYS A 136 8.53 8.76 -32.06
N LYS A 137 8.63 9.59 -31.03
CA LYS A 137 8.22 9.26 -29.66
C LYS A 137 6.72 8.98 -29.68
N GLY A 138 6.32 7.72 -29.61
CA GLY A 138 5.02 7.38 -29.02
C GLY A 138 4.95 8.15 -27.69
N LYS A 139 3.98 9.05 -27.56
CA LYS A 139 3.94 9.98 -26.42
C LYS A 139 3.65 9.19 -25.15
N ASP A 140 4.68 8.85 -24.39
CA ASP A 140 4.55 8.32 -23.04
C ASP A 140 3.77 9.36 -22.20
N LYS A 141 2.54 9.05 -21.84
CA LYS A 141 1.67 9.94 -21.07
C LYS A 141 1.51 9.39 -19.65
N LEU A 142 1.88 10.21 -18.66
CA LEU A 142 1.61 9.93 -17.25
C LEU A 142 0.09 9.99 -16.99
N LEU A 143 -0.50 8.82 -16.74
CA LEU A 143 -1.94 8.70 -16.54
C LEU A 143 -2.28 8.95 -15.08
N PHE A 144 -1.71 8.20 -14.14
CA PHE A 144 -1.97 8.37 -12.72
C PHE A 144 -0.67 8.75 -12.01
N LYS A 145 -0.69 9.80 -11.20
CA LYS A 145 0.46 10.18 -10.36
C LYS A 145 0.52 9.25 -9.15
N ALA A 146 1.71 8.98 -8.64
CA ALA A 146 1.86 8.34 -7.34
C ALA A 146 1.15 9.19 -6.26
N GLY A 147 0.49 8.53 -5.32
CA GLY A 147 -0.31 9.14 -4.26
C GLY A 147 -1.67 9.70 -4.70
N SER A 148 -2.06 9.56 -5.98
CA SER A 148 -3.39 9.99 -6.43
C SER A 148 -4.49 9.03 -5.95
N LYS A 149 -5.70 9.56 -5.76
CA LYS A 149 -6.85 8.81 -5.25
C LYS A 149 -7.39 7.80 -6.29
N PHE A 150 -7.88 6.66 -5.81
CA PHE A 150 -8.57 5.60 -6.56
C PHE A 150 -9.96 5.37 -5.92
N PRO A 151 -11.05 5.17 -6.68
CA PRO A 151 -11.14 5.08 -8.14
C PRO A 151 -11.08 6.45 -8.85
N HIS A 152 -10.30 6.54 -9.92
CA HIS A 152 -10.16 7.75 -10.74
C HIS A 152 -10.25 7.40 -12.22
N LYS A 153 -10.95 8.23 -13.02
CA LYS A 153 -11.09 8.06 -14.46
C LYS A 153 -10.40 9.22 -15.17
N LYS A 154 -9.60 8.94 -16.21
CA LYS A 154 -9.07 9.95 -17.12
C LYS A 154 -9.50 9.64 -18.54
N LEU A 155 -10.14 10.61 -19.18
CA LEU A 155 -10.44 10.53 -20.61
C LEU A 155 -9.18 10.91 -21.39
N ILE A 156 -8.82 10.07 -22.36
CA ILE A 156 -7.74 10.35 -23.30
C ILE A 156 -8.37 10.56 -24.66
N THR A 157 -8.24 11.76 -25.20
CA THR A 157 -8.62 12.05 -26.59
C THR A 157 -7.43 11.73 -27.49
N MET A 158 -7.70 11.01 -28.58
CA MET A 158 -6.74 10.74 -29.67
C MET A 158 -6.81 11.85 -30.70
#